data_AF-A0A0F9QM91-F1
#
_entry.id   AF-A0A0F9QM91-F1
#
_cell.length_a   1.000
_cell.length_b   1.000
_cell.length_c   1.000
_cell.angle_alpha   90.00
_cell.angle_beta   90.00
_cell.angle_gamma   90.00
#
_symmetry.space_group_name_H-M   'P 1'
#
loop_
_entity.id
_entity.type
_entity.pdbx_description
1 polymer ?
#
loop_
_entity_poly.entity_id
_entity_poly.type
_entity_poly.pdbx_seq_one_letter_code
_entity_poly.pdbx_strand_id
1 'polypeptide(L)'
;MLIEVKLLSVQGQAAIVTFRDGEGIFQGRIISINKVADIRTGETKLVSDKTLSTGTEYGIDWETLLGEDYVLTPADIGQELRRHGLWTYEDLNSNPNVVTAALNSLAYRVFAELMRAARDIK
;
A
#
# COMPACT_ATOMS: atom_id res chain seq x y z
N MET A 1 9.69 -21.42 -8.88
CA MET A 1 9.79 -20.98 -7.47
C MET A 1 8.44 -21.10 -6.80
N LEU A 2 8.39 -21.33 -5.48
CA LEU A 2 7.16 -21.26 -4.68
C LEU A 2 7.13 -19.91 -3.97
N ILE A 3 5.96 -19.27 -3.95
CA ILE A 3 5.71 -17.95 -3.36
C ILE A 3 4.57 -18.10 -2.35
N GLU A 4 4.74 -17.54 -1.16
CA GLU A 4 3.67 -17.48 -0.16
C GLU A 4 2.66 -16.42 -0.56
N VAL A 5 1.40 -16.83 -0.69
CA VAL A 5 0.25 -15.96 -0.95
C VAL A 5 -0.69 -15.98 0.23
N LYS A 6 -1.39 -14.88 0.47
CA LYS A 6 -2.53 -14.76 1.39
C LYS A 6 -3.83 -14.68 0.61
N LEU A 7 -4.83 -15.48 0.98
CA LEU A 7 -6.16 -15.43 0.37
C LEU A 7 -6.96 -14.24 0.93
N LEU A 8 -7.40 -13.33 0.04
CA LEU A 8 -8.16 -12.13 0.41
C LEU A 8 -9.67 -12.33 0.27
N SER A 9 -10.11 -13.00 -0.79
CA SER A 9 -11.52 -13.30 -1.02
C SER A 9 -11.69 -14.38 -2.08
N VAL A 10 -12.88 -14.96 -2.14
CA VAL A 10 -13.28 -15.97 -3.14
C VAL A 10 -14.61 -15.54 -3.74
N GLN A 11 -14.71 -15.58 -5.06
CA GLN A 11 -15.96 -15.35 -5.79
C GLN A 11 -16.12 -16.38 -6.90
N GLY A 12 -17.02 -17.35 -6.69
CA GLY A 12 -17.20 -18.46 -7.62
C GLY A 12 -15.93 -19.30 -7.77
N GLN A 13 -15.38 -19.37 -8.98
CA GLN A 13 -14.15 -20.12 -9.29
C GLN A 13 -12.87 -19.27 -9.25
N ALA A 14 -12.99 -17.99 -8.86
CA ALA A 14 -11.88 -17.07 -8.74
C ALA A 14 -11.53 -16.84 -7.26
N ALA A 15 -10.24 -16.71 -6.99
CA ALA A 15 -9.68 -16.35 -5.70
C ALA A 15 -8.78 -15.13 -5.88
N ILE A 16 -8.99 -14.11 -5.03
CA ILE A 16 -8.12 -12.95 -4.97
C ILE A 16 -7.05 -13.22 -3.92
N VAL A 17 -5.79 -13.14 -4.33
CA VAL A 17 -4.65 -13.38 -3.45
C VAL A 17 -3.72 -12.17 -3.44
N THR A 18 -2.98 -12.01 -2.35
CA THR A 18 -1.87 -11.06 -2.26
C THR A 18 -0.58 -11.75 -1.88
N PHE A 19 0.55 -11.24 -2.36
CA PHE A 19 1.90 -11.74 -2.07
C PHE A 19 2.89 -10.61 -2.20
N ARG A 20 4.12 -10.85 -1.73
CA ARG A 20 5.25 -9.95 -1.98
C ARG A 20 6.01 -10.39 -3.22
N ASP A 21 6.35 -9.46 -4.09
CA ASP A 21 7.28 -9.72 -5.19
C ASP A 21 8.74 -9.80 -4.69
N GLY A 22 9.68 -9.91 -5.64
CA GLY A 22 11.11 -9.99 -5.34
C GLY A 22 11.69 -8.74 -4.68
N GLU A 23 10.98 -7.60 -4.76
CA GLU A 23 11.38 -6.32 -4.15
C GLU A 23 10.67 -6.08 -2.81
N GLY A 24 9.78 -6.99 -2.41
CA GLY A 24 9.03 -6.92 -1.15
C GLY A 24 7.75 -6.09 -1.24
N ILE A 25 7.39 -5.62 -2.44
CA ILE A 25 6.16 -4.85 -2.71
C ILE A 25 4.98 -5.81 -2.76
N PHE A 26 3.86 -5.41 -2.15
CA PHE A 26 2.64 -6.21 -2.17
C PHE A 26 1.93 -6.10 -3.50
N GLN A 27 1.65 -7.25 -4.09
CA GLN A 27 0.92 -7.41 -5.34
C GLN A 27 -0.43 -8.11 -5.08
N GLY A 28 -1.43 -7.82 -5.90
CA GLY A 28 -2.73 -8.50 -5.91
C GLY A 28 -2.95 -9.25 -7.22
N ARG A 29 -3.41 -10.49 -7.16
CA ARG A 29 -3.75 -11.30 -8.36
C ARG A 29 -5.06 -12.05 -8.16
N ILE A 30 -5.84 -12.18 -9.23
CA ILE A 30 -6.96 -13.10 -9.35
C ILE A 30 -6.42 -14.40 -9.96
N ILE A 31 -6.58 -15.50 -9.24
CA ILE A 31 -6.19 -16.85 -9.68
C ILE A 31 -7.36 -17.82 -9.57
N SER A 32 -7.22 -19.02 -10.13
CA SER A 32 -8.23 -20.08 -9.96
C SER A 32 -8.30 -20.56 -8.50
N ILE A 33 -9.51 -20.70 -7.96
CA ILE A 33 -9.76 -21.20 -6.60
C ILE A 33 -9.08 -22.55 -6.33
N ASN A 34 -8.97 -23.43 -7.32
CA ASN A 34 -8.35 -24.75 -7.18
C ASN A 34 -6.87 -24.69 -6.76
N LYS A 35 -6.22 -23.53 -6.89
CA LYS A 35 -4.84 -23.30 -6.44
C LYS A 35 -4.74 -23.09 -4.92
N VAL A 36 -5.85 -22.69 -4.29
CA VAL A 36 -5.95 -22.27 -2.88
C VAL A 36 -7.19 -22.85 -2.18
N ALA A 37 -7.79 -23.92 -2.72
CA ALA A 37 -9.07 -24.46 -2.25
C ALA A 37 -9.06 -25.07 -0.84
N ASP A 38 -7.86 -25.32 -0.31
CA ASP A 38 -7.56 -25.89 1.00
C ASP A 38 -7.33 -24.84 2.11
N ILE A 39 -7.33 -23.55 1.77
CA ILE A 39 -7.15 -22.46 2.72
C ILE A 39 -8.38 -21.54 2.76
N ARG A 40 -8.57 -20.86 3.89
CA ARG A 40 -9.64 -19.89 4.12
C ARG A 40 -9.17 -18.46 3.89
N THR A 41 -10.12 -17.55 3.74
CA THR A 41 -9.81 -16.11 3.68
C THR A 41 -9.03 -15.69 4.92
N GLY A 42 -7.91 -14.99 4.71
CA GLY A 42 -6.97 -14.58 5.75
C GLY A 42 -5.78 -15.52 5.94
N GLU A 43 -5.85 -16.77 5.49
CA GLU A 43 -4.77 -17.75 5.59
C GLU A 43 -3.78 -17.64 4.43
N THR A 44 -2.60 -18.25 4.60
CA THR A 44 -1.52 -18.28 3.60
C THR A 44 -1.28 -19.66 3.03
N LYS A 45 -0.74 -19.71 1.80
CA LYS A 45 -0.36 -20.93 1.10
C LYS A 45 0.82 -20.68 0.16
N LEU A 46 1.66 -21.68 -0.03
CA LEU A 46 2.67 -21.68 -1.09
C LEU A 46 2.04 -22.03 -2.44
N VAL A 47 2.17 -21.15 -3.42
CA VAL A 47 1.78 -21.39 -4.81
C VAL A 47 2.99 -21.26 -5.73
N SER A 48 2.95 -21.91 -6.88
CA SER A 48 4.00 -21.75 -7.88
C SER A 48 3.97 -20.34 -8.47
N ASP A 49 5.14 -19.77 -8.73
CA ASP A 49 5.31 -18.53 -9.50
C ASP A 49 4.55 -18.55 -10.85
N LYS A 50 4.57 -19.69 -11.55
CA LYS A 50 3.77 -19.91 -12.79
C LYS A 50 2.27 -19.68 -12.60
N THR A 51 1.73 -19.96 -11.42
CA THR A 51 0.30 -19.74 -11.13
C THR A 51 0.02 -18.24 -11.03
N LEU A 52 0.92 -17.49 -10.40
CA LEU A 52 0.80 -16.05 -10.24
C LEU A 52 1.00 -15.31 -11.57
N SER A 53 1.94 -15.74 -12.39
CA SER A 53 2.19 -15.14 -13.72
C SER A 53 1.03 -15.33 -14.70
N THR A 54 0.20 -16.36 -14.51
CA THR A 54 -1.04 -16.57 -15.28
C THR A 54 -2.27 -15.88 -14.66
N GLY A 55 -2.13 -15.30 -13.46
CA GLY A 55 -3.20 -14.60 -12.78
C GLY A 55 -3.43 -13.20 -13.33
N THR A 56 -4.67 -12.74 -13.29
CA THR A 56 -5.03 -11.36 -13.66
C THR A 56 -4.66 -10.41 -12.53
N GLU A 57 -4.17 -9.21 -12.85
CA GLU A 57 -3.89 -8.17 -11.85
C GLU A 57 -5.17 -7.78 -11.10
N TYR A 58 -5.03 -7.58 -9.80
CA TYR A 58 -6.10 -7.11 -8.93
C TYR A 58 -5.62 -5.95 -8.08
N GLY A 59 -6.39 -4.87 -8.09
CA GLY A 59 -6.13 -3.68 -7.29
C GLY A 59 -6.17 -2.42 -8.14
N ILE A 60 -6.01 -1.29 -7.46
CA ILE A 60 -5.78 0.00 -8.09
C ILE A 60 -4.27 0.17 -8.23
N ASP A 61 -3.83 0.66 -9.38
CA ASP A 61 -2.48 1.18 -9.53
C ASP A 61 -2.36 2.49 -8.74
N TRP A 62 -1.86 2.38 -7.51
CA TRP A 62 -1.71 3.51 -6.60
C TRP A 62 -0.68 4.52 -7.08
N GLU A 63 0.33 4.09 -7.85
CA GLU A 63 1.38 4.97 -8.37
C GLU A 63 0.80 5.88 -9.45
N THR A 64 0.03 5.30 -10.38
CA THR A 64 -0.73 6.08 -11.37
C THR A 64 -1.74 7.02 -10.69
N LEU A 65 -2.44 6.55 -9.64
CA LEU A 65 -3.45 7.36 -8.95
C LEU A 65 -2.85 8.56 -8.20
N LEU A 66 -1.76 8.35 -7.47
CA LEU A 66 -1.13 9.38 -6.64
C LEU A 66 -0.17 10.27 -7.42
N GLY A 67 0.21 9.82 -8.62
CA GLY A 67 1.19 10.45 -9.50
C GLY A 67 2.61 10.05 -9.13
N GLU A 68 3.36 9.58 -10.12
CA GLU A 68 4.78 9.20 -9.99
C GLU A 68 5.66 10.37 -9.50
N ASP A 69 5.23 11.61 -9.75
CA ASP A 69 5.92 12.83 -9.33
C ASP A 69 5.74 13.15 -7.83
N TYR A 70 4.86 12.43 -7.12
CA TYR A 70 4.67 12.64 -5.69
C TYR A 70 5.75 11.94 -4.88
N VAL A 71 6.91 12.58 -4.75
CA VAL A 71 8.02 12.11 -3.91
C VAL A 71 8.16 13.04 -2.70
N LEU A 72 7.93 12.49 -1.51
CA LEU A 72 8.23 13.20 -0.27
C LEU A 72 9.73 13.07 0.03
N THR A 73 10.48 14.16 -0.11
CA THR A 73 11.93 14.14 0.13
C THR A 73 12.27 14.50 1.58
N PRO A 74 13.47 14.14 2.08
CA PRO A 74 13.94 14.61 3.38
C PRO A 74 14.00 16.15 3.49
N ALA A 75 14.19 16.85 2.38
CA ALA A 75 14.19 18.31 2.35
C ALA A 75 12.79 18.87 2.62
N ASP A 76 11.75 18.27 2.05
CA ASP A 76 10.34 18.66 2.27
C ASP A 76 9.96 18.46 3.74
N ILE A 77 10.35 17.31 4.30
CA ILE A 77 10.14 16.99 5.72
C ILE A 77 10.85 18.03 6.60
N GLY A 78 12.13 18.31 6.34
CA GLY A 78 12.90 19.27 7.10
C GLY A 78 12.36 20.70 7.01
N GLN A 79 11.87 21.12 5.85
CA GLN A 79 11.24 22.43 5.66
C GLN A 79 9.96 22.54 6.48
N GLU A 80 9.11 21.52 6.43
CA GLU A 80 7.84 21.55 7.14
C GLU A 80 8.03 21.50 8.66
N LEU A 81 8.94 20.66 9.17
CA LEU A 81 9.27 20.63 10.60
C LEU A 81 9.71 22.03 11.09
N ARG A 82 10.57 22.72 10.34
CA ARG A 82 11.00 24.09 10.68
C ARG A 82 9.85 25.09 10.62
N ARG A 83 8.92 24.95 9.67
CA ARG A 83 7.72 25.79 9.55
C ARG A 83 6.83 25.71 10.80
N HIS A 84 6.83 24.55 11.47
CA HIS A 84 6.12 24.31 12.74
C HIS A 84 7.00 24.58 13.98
N GLY A 85 8.18 25.16 13.80
CA GLY A 85 9.07 25.55 14.91
C GLY A 85 9.94 24.41 15.46
N LEU A 86 10.06 23.27 14.76
CA LEU A 86 10.87 22.14 15.17
C LEU A 86 12.24 22.22 14.48
N TRP A 87 13.31 22.49 15.25
CA TRP A 87 14.66 22.70 14.72
C TRP A 87 15.66 21.64 15.18
N THR A 88 15.40 21.03 16.33
CA THR A 88 16.31 20.14 17.02
C THR A 88 15.67 18.79 17.34
N TYR A 89 16.49 17.81 17.71
CA TYR A 89 16.00 16.54 18.23
C TYR A 89 15.22 16.70 19.55
N GLU A 90 15.57 17.68 20.38
CA GLU A 90 14.84 17.96 21.61
C GLU A 90 13.42 18.44 21.33
N ASP A 91 13.23 19.27 20.28
CA ASP A 91 11.90 19.72 19.86
C ASP A 91 11.01 18.54 19.42
N LEU A 92 11.58 17.59 18.67
CA LEU A 92 10.88 16.38 18.23
C LEU A 92 10.38 15.54 19.41
N ASN A 93 11.23 15.39 20.45
CA ASN A 93 10.90 14.60 21.62
C ASN A 93 9.92 15.30 22.56
N SER A 94 10.04 16.62 22.69
CA SER A 94 9.27 17.41 23.64
C SER A 94 7.88 17.79 23.12
N ASN A 95 7.68 17.78 21.79
CA ASN A 95 6.44 18.25 21.15
C ASN A 95 5.88 17.24 20.14
N PRO A 96 5.57 15.98 20.53
CA PRO A 96 5.14 14.94 19.58
C PRO A 96 3.87 15.31 18.79
N ASN A 97 2.95 16.06 19.41
CA ASN A 97 1.74 16.53 18.73
C ASN A 97 2.04 17.50 17.58
N VAL A 98 3.05 18.37 17.75
CA VAL A 98 3.48 19.32 16.71
C VAL A 98 4.18 18.58 15.57
N VAL A 99 4.97 17.55 15.89
CA VAL A 99 5.58 16.66 14.89
C VAL A 99 4.49 15.98 14.06
N THR A 100 3.48 15.40 14.69
CA THR A 100 2.35 14.78 13.98
C THR A 100 1.61 15.80 13.11
N ALA A 101 1.39 17.02 13.59
CA ALA A 101 0.76 18.08 12.79
C ALA A 101 1.58 18.45 11.55
N ALA A 102 2.90 18.57 11.68
CA ALA A 102 3.82 18.85 10.57
C ALA A 102 3.88 17.70 9.55
N LEU A 103 3.86 16.44 10.00
CA LEU A 103 3.84 15.31 9.07
C LEU A 103 2.48 15.18 8.35
N ASN A 104 1.39 15.45 9.07
CA ASN A 104 0.04 15.41 8.49
C ASN A 104 -0.17 16.52 7.45
N SER A 105 0.42 17.70 7.63
CA SER A 105 0.32 18.77 6.62
C SER A 105 1.04 18.41 5.32
N LEU A 106 2.13 17.64 5.37
CA LEU A 106 2.76 17.09 4.16
C LEU A 106 1.87 16.05 3.48
N ALA A 107 1.25 15.17 4.27
CA ALA A 107 0.37 14.12 3.76
C ALA A 107 -0.96 14.64 3.18
N TYR A 108 -1.30 15.92 3.39
CA TYR A 108 -2.59 16.48 2.99
C TYR A 108 -2.87 16.32 1.50
N ARG A 109 -1.87 16.45 0.62
CA ARG A 109 -2.06 16.29 -0.83
C ARG A 109 -2.47 14.86 -1.18
N VAL A 110 -1.78 13.85 -0.62
CA VAL A 110 -2.15 12.43 -0.78
C VAL A 110 -3.55 12.18 -0.27
N PHE A 111 -3.87 12.70 0.92
CA PHE A 111 -5.20 12.54 1.49
C PHE A 111 -6.28 13.15 0.59
N ALA A 112 -6.06 14.34 0.05
CA ALA A 112 -7.00 15.00 -0.85
C ALA A 112 -7.23 14.21 -2.14
N GLU A 113 -6.18 13.66 -2.77
CA GLU A 113 -6.31 12.83 -3.97
C GLU A 113 -7.03 11.50 -3.69
N LEU A 114 -6.68 10.81 -2.59
CA LEU A 114 -7.37 9.59 -2.19
C LEU A 114 -8.86 9.84 -1.90
N MET A 115 -9.18 10.95 -1.23
CA MET A 115 -10.56 11.32 -0.95
C MET A 115 -11.34 11.71 -2.21
N ARG A 116 -10.67 12.29 -3.22
CA ARG A 116 -11.27 12.55 -4.53
C ARG A 116 -11.58 11.23 -5.24
N ALA A 117 -10.58 10.36 -5.36
CA ALA A 117 -10.72 9.04 -5.97
C ALA A 117 -11.84 8.22 -5.33
N ALA A 118 -11.93 8.22 -3.99
CA ALA A 118 -12.98 7.50 -3.26
C ALA A 118 -14.40 8.02 -3.53
N ARG A 119 -14.56 9.30 -3.89
CA ARG A 119 -15.88 9.89 -4.21
C ARG A 119 -16.33 9.59 -5.64
N ASP A 120 -15.38 9.44 -6.55
CA ASP A 120 -15.64 9.20 -7.98
C ASP A 120 -15.96 7.72 -8.26
N ILE A 121 -15.65 6.81 -7.32
CA ILE A 121 -16.12 5.42 -7.34
C ILE A 121 -17.60 5.42 -6.90
N LYS A 122 -18.51 5.60 -7.87
CA LYS A 122 -19.97 5.40 -7.72
C LYS A 122 -20.49 4.38 -8.71
#